data_AF-A0A2V7Q5Z4-F1
#
_entry.id   AF-A0A2V7Q5Z4-F1
#
_cell.length_a   1.000
_cell.length_b   1.000
_cell.length_c   1.000
_cell.angle_alpha   90.00
_cell.angle_beta   90.00
_cell.angle_gamma   90.00
#
_symmetry.space_group_name_H-M   'P 1'
#
loop_
_entity.id
_entity.type
_entity.pdbx_description
1 polymer ?
#
loop_
_entity_poly.entity_id
_entity_poly.type
_entity_poly.pdbx_seq_one_letter_code
_entity_poly.pdbx_strand_id
1 'polypeptide(L)' 'MDDDAEAYEDQGPEEPAALDTEADVTCPHCGATVSLTLDPAGGRAQDYVEDCEVCCRPWRVRLWYDATGAAEVQIQPE' A
#
# COMPACT_ATOMS: atom_id res chain seq x y z
N MET A 1 41.09 -32.35 -8.75
CA MET A 1 40.03 -33.22 -9.29
C MET A 1 38.84 -32.98 -8.39
N ASP A 2 38.25 -31.81 -8.60
CA ASP A 2 36.99 -31.63 -9.36
C ASP A 2 35.86 -31.86 -8.34
N ASP A 3 35.37 -30.75 -7.77
CA ASP A 3 34.13 -30.07 -8.22
C ASP A 3 33.01 -30.68 -7.36
N ASP A 4 32.39 -29.95 -6.45
CA ASP A 4 31.17 -29.26 -6.82
C ASP A 4 30.75 -28.33 -5.66
N ALA A 5 30.86 -27.02 -5.88
CA ALA A 5 30.32 -25.99 -5.00
C ALA A 5 28.92 -25.65 -5.51
N GLU A 6 27.91 -26.39 -5.06
CA GLU A 6 26.52 -26.14 -5.44
C GLU A 6 26.03 -24.86 -4.76
N ALA A 7 26.26 -23.75 -5.44
CA ALA A 7 25.58 -22.48 -5.23
C ALA A 7 24.09 -22.68 -5.50
N TYR A 8 23.28 -22.81 -4.45
CA TYR A 8 21.83 -22.73 -4.57
C TYR A 8 21.43 -21.26 -4.75
N GLU A 9 21.68 -20.73 -5.95
CA GLU A 9 21.03 -19.53 -6.46
C GLU A 9 19.60 -19.89 -6.89
N ASP A 10 18.72 -20.23 -5.94
CA ASP A 10 17.34 -20.63 -6.22
C ASP A 10 16.37 -19.49 -5.91
N GLN A 11 16.30 -18.58 -6.88
CA GLN A 11 15.12 -17.86 -7.36
C GLN A 11 13.98 -17.70 -6.34
N GLY A 12 13.97 -16.53 -5.69
CA GLY A 12 12.83 -16.08 -4.89
C GLY A 12 11.53 -16.16 -5.70
N PRO A 13 10.41 -16.58 -5.08
CA PRO A 13 9.19 -16.92 -5.79
C PRO A 13 8.72 -15.73 -6.62
N GLU A 14 8.53 -15.99 -7.90
CA GLU A 14 7.77 -15.20 -8.86
C GLU A 14 6.51 -14.60 -8.19
N GLU A 15 6.62 -13.33 -7.80
CA GLU A 15 5.61 -12.63 -7.02
C GLU A 15 4.32 -12.51 -7.85
N PRO A 16 3.19 -13.08 -7.41
CA PRO A 16 1.94 -12.99 -8.15
C PRO A 16 1.46 -11.54 -8.09
N ALA A 17 1.60 -10.77 -9.18
CA ALA A 17 1.06 -9.41 -9.36
C ALA A 17 0.86 -8.66 -8.03
N ALA A 18 1.98 -8.31 -7.38
CA ALA A 18 1.97 -7.74 -6.04
C ALA A 18 1.05 -6.51 -6.01
N LEU A 19 -0.03 -6.60 -5.24
CA LEU A 19 -0.88 -5.46 -4.94
C LEU A 19 -0.09 -4.50 -4.06
N ASP A 20 -0.17 -3.20 -4.32
CA ASP A 20 0.43 -2.21 -3.44
C ASP A 20 -0.13 -2.33 -2.02
N THR A 21 0.73 -2.33 -1.01
CA THR A 21 0.34 -2.47 0.41
C THR A 21 0.58 -1.22 1.23
N GLU A 22 1.09 -0.16 0.60
CA GLU A 22 1.43 1.11 1.26
C GLU A 22 1.25 2.28 0.30
N ALA A 23 0.87 3.44 0.84
CA ALA A 23 0.79 4.69 0.08
C ALA A 23 1.05 5.91 0.96
N ASP A 24 1.88 6.83 0.48
CA ASP A 24 2.07 8.13 1.11
C ASP A 24 0.99 9.12 0.67
N VAL A 25 0.28 9.70 1.64
CA VAL A 25 -0.77 10.69 1.39
C VAL A 25 -0.52 11.96 2.18
N THR A 26 -1.13 13.07 1.75
CA THR A 26 -1.03 14.35 2.45
C THR A 26 -2.34 14.69 3.14
N CYS A 27 -2.27 15.03 4.43
CA CYS A 27 -3.42 15.43 5.22
C CYS A 27 -4.02 16.76 4.72
N PRO A 28 -5.33 16.83 4.39
CA PRO A 28 -5.97 18.06 3.93
C PRO A 28 -6.12 19.09 5.04
N HIS A 29 -5.94 18.67 6.30
CA HIS A 29 -6.15 19.49 7.48
C HIS A 29 -4.88 20.14 8.01
N CYS A 30 -3.78 19.39 8.12
CA CYS A 30 -2.50 19.89 8.66
C CYS A 30 -1.37 19.93 7.64
N GLY A 31 -1.54 19.33 6.46
CA GLY A 31 -0.51 19.28 5.42
C GLY A 31 0.61 18.28 5.67
N ALA A 32 0.54 17.46 6.73
CA ALA A 32 1.54 16.43 6.98
C ALA A 32 1.42 15.26 5.99
N THR A 33 2.55 14.69 5.61
CA THR A 33 2.62 13.44 4.84
C THR A 33 2.54 12.26 5.81
N VAL A 34 1.68 11.30 5.50
CA VAL A 34 1.36 10.14 6.33
C VAL A 34 1.40 8.90 5.44
N SER A 35 2.05 7.84 5.91
CA SER A 35 2.16 6.57 5.19
C SER A 35 1.02 5.64 5.61
N LEU A 36 0.06 5.42 4.73
CA LEU A 36 -1.07 4.52 4.97
C LEU A 36 -0.70 3.08 4.62
N THR A 37 -1.10 2.14 5.48
CA THR A 37 -1.08 0.71 5.16
C THR A 37 -2.35 0.34 4.40
N LEU A 38 -2.20 -0.25 3.22
CA LEU A 38 -3.31 -0.70 2.37
C LEU A 38 -3.51 -2.19 2.56
N ASP A 39 -4.75 -2.63 2.82
CA ASP A 39 -5.10 -4.04 2.92
C ASP A 39 -5.88 -4.48 1.67
N PRO A 40 -5.29 -5.25 0.75
CA PRO A 40 -6.01 -5.74 -0.42
C PRO A 40 -7.11 -6.77 -0.07
N ALA A 41 -7.08 -7.38 1.12
CA ALA A 41 -8.12 -8.31 1.56
C ALA A 41 -9.49 -7.62 1.76
N GLY A 42 -9.50 -6.30 1.99
CA GLY A 42 -10.71 -5.47 2.04
C GLY A 42 -11.45 -5.32 0.70
N GLY A 43 -10.87 -5.81 -0.40
CA GLY A 43 -11.44 -5.78 -1.74
C GLY A 43 -10.85 -4.71 -2.63
N ARG A 44 -11.26 -4.73 -3.91
CA ARG A 44 -10.71 -3.85 -4.97
C ARG A 44 -11.04 -2.37 -4.81
N ALA A 45 -12.07 -2.03 -4.06
CA ALA A 45 -12.48 -0.66 -3.80
C ALA A 45 -12.94 -0.55 -2.34
N GLN A 46 -12.40 0.43 -1.62
CA GLN A 46 -12.63 0.64 -0.20
C GLN A 46 -12.90 2.13 0.04
N ASP A 47 -13.86 2.43 0.93
CA ASP A 47 -14.20 3.79 1.35
C ASP A 47 -14.42 3.74 2.87
N TYR A 48 -13.53 4.40 3.61
CA TYR A 48 -13.53 4.40 5.07
C TYR A 48 -13.07 5.75 5.60
N VAL A 49 -13.35 5.98 6.89
CA VAL A 49 -12.92 7.17 7.61
C VAL A 49 -11.86 6.75 8.62
N GLU A 50 -10.78 7.50 8.66
CA GLU A 50 -9.69 7.37 9.64
C GLU A 50 -9.39 8.75 10.24
N ASP A 51 -8.60 8.82 11.29
CA ASP A 51 -8.09 10.08 11.82
C ASP A 51 -6.64 10.29 11.39
N CYS A 52 -6.26 11.51 11.03
CA CYS A 52 -4.86 11.82 10.76
C CYS A 52 -3.99 11.61 12.01
N GLU A 53 -2.94 10.79 11.92
CA GLU A 53 -2.03 10.47 13.04
C GLU A 53 -1.31 11.71 13.62
N VAL A 54 -1.21 12.79 12.85
CA VAL A 54 -0.52 14.03 13.25
C VAL A 54 -1.44 15.02 13.96
N CYS A 55 -2.66 15.21 13.45
CA CYS A 55 -3.57 16.25 13.96
C CYS A 55 -4.92 15.74 14.48
N CYS A 56 -5.12 14.42 14.53
CA CYS A 56 -6.32 13.74 15.04
C CYS A 56 -7.64 14.28 14.46
N ARG A 57 -7.62 14.70 13.18
CA ARG A 57 -8.82 15.16 12.47
C ARG A 57 -9.27 14.08 11.49
N PRO A 58 -10.59 13.82 11.41
CA PRO A 58 -11.10 12.78 10.55
C PRO A 58 -10.91 13.16 9.07
N TRP A 59 -10.57 12.16 8.28
CA TRP A 59 -10.50 12.23 6.82
C TRP A 59 -11.16 10.99 6.21
N ARG A 60 -11.77 11.15 5.04
CA ARG A 60 -12.25 10.02 4.25
C ARG A 60 -11.13 9.54 3.33
N VAL A 61 -10.83 8.26 3.39
CA VAL A 61 -9.89 7.54 2.54
C VAL A 61 -10.69 6.72 1.54
N ARG A 62 -10.43 6.94 0.25
CA ARG A 62 -10.95 6.10 -0.82
C ARG A 62 -9.78 5.43 -1.54
N LEU A 63 -9.80 4.11 -1.59
CA LEU A 63 -8.74 3.27 -2.17
C LEU A 63 -9.34 2.40 -3.27
N TRP A 64 -8.66 2.30 -4.41
CA TRP A 64 -8.99 1.34 -5.45
C TRP A 64 -7.75 0.75 -6.12
N TYR A 65 -7.83 -0.53 -6.46
CA TYR A 65 -6.79 -1.26 -7.18
C TYR A 65 -7.15 -1.41 -8.65
N ASP A 66 -6.21 -1.09 -9.53
CA ASP A 66 -6.38 -1.28 -10.97
C ASP A 66 -6.15 -2.74 -11.43
N ALA A 67 -6.11 -2.96 -12.75
CA ALA A 67 -5.88 -4.29 -13.31
C ALA A 67 -4.43 -4.79 -13.18
N THR A 68 -3.49 -3.88 -12.95
CA THR A 68 -2.06 -4.17 -12.75
C THR A 68 -1.72 -4.46 -11.28
N GLY A 69 -2.60 -4.04 -10.38
CA GLY A 69 -2.42 -4.16 -8.93
C GLY A 69 -1.97 -2.86 -8.28
N ALA A 70 -1.88 -1.76 -9.05
CA ALA A 70 -1.53 -0.46 -8.52
C ALA A 70 -2.67 0.11 -7.67
N ALA A 71 -2.33 0.63 -6.50
CA ALA A 71 -3.27 1.32 -5.62
C ALA A 71 -3.36 2.80 -5.99
N GLU A 72 -4.59 3.30 -6.10
CA GLU A 72 -4.87 4.72 -6.19
C GLU A 72 -5.66 5.15 -4.95
N VAL A 73 -5.15 6.16 -4.25
CA VAL A 73 -5.69 6.64 -2.97
C VAL A 73 -6.11 8.10 -3.10
N GLN A 74 -7.34 8.39 -2.70
CA GLN A 74 -7.87 9.74 -2.62
C GLN A 74 -8.24 10.08 -1.17
N ILE A 75 -7.79 11.25 -0.74
CA ILE A 75 -8.07 11.79 0.59
C ILE A 75 -9.01 12.99 0.47
N GLN A 76 -10.04 13.02 1.33
CA GLN A 76 -10.98 14.13 1.44
C GLN A 76 -11.16 14.53 2.92
N PRO A 77 -11.28 15.83 3.24
CA PRO A 77 -11.69 16.25 4.57
C PRO A 77 -13.14 15.81 4.83
N GLU A 78 -13.42 15.37 6.06
CA GLU A 78 -14.79 15.13 6.55
C GLU A 78 -15.35 16.31 7.34
#